data_AF-A0A838VIS7-F1
#
_entry.id   AF-A0A838VIS7-F1
#
_cell.length_a   1.000
_cell.length_b   1.000
_cell.length_c   1.000
_cell.angle_alpha   90.00
_cell.angle_beta   90.00
_cell.angle_gamma   90.00
#
_symmetry.space_group_name_H-M   'P 1'
#
loop_
_entity.id
_entity.type
_entity.pdbx_description
1 polymer ?
#
loop_
_entity_poly.entity_id
_entity_poly.type
_entity_poly.pdbx_seq_one_letter_code
_entity_poly.pdbx_strand_id
1 'polypeptide(L)'
;GPGVERIADEVATLFPDARRAIVTSDTLWSPAKAAEFVGRMEAGEIDVVIGTQLVTKGYHFPNLTLVGVIDADLGLHGGDLRAAERSFQQIAQVAGRAGRGVKPGRVFVQTHEPNAPVIRALVSGDSEAFYAAETEARREAGAPPFGRLAAIIVSSEDLPEAQTAAQAIARAAPQVDGMAVYGPAPAPLAMLRGRHRLRLLVHARRALDVQDVIRDWLGRLAWPRGVRVAVDVDPYSFV
;
A
#
# COMPACT_ATOMS: atom_id res chain seq x y z
N GLY A 1 14.01 -1.72 6.40
CA GLY A 1 13.98 -2.09 4.97
C GLY A 1 15.03 -1.26 4.27
N PRO A 2 15.84 -1.83 3.37
CA PRO A 2 17.13 -1.26 2.95
C PRO A 2 17.06 0.07 2.18
N GLY A 3 15.88 0.61 1.88
CA GLY A 3 15.72 1.80 1.04
C GLY A 3 16.30 3.09 1.65
N VAL A 4 15.84 3.47 2.85
CA VAL A 4 16.22 4.78 3.45
C VAL A 4 17.68 4.82 3.88
N GLU A 5 18.19 3.74 4.49
CA GLU A 5 19.58 3.63 4.92
C GLU A 5 20.52 3.66 3.72
N ARG A 6 20.22 2.88 2.67
CA ARG A 6 21.00 2.91 1.42
C ARG A 6 21.02 4.29 0.77
N ILE A 7 19.87 4.96 0.69
CA ILE A 7 19.81 6.33 0.15
C ILE A 7 20.63 7.28 1.03
N ALA A 8 20.61 7.13 2.35
CA ALA A 8 21.40 7.96 3.24
C ALA A 8 22.91 7.79 3.04
N ASP A 9 23.37 6.58 2.76
CA ASP A 9 24.78 6.27 2.44
C ASP A 9 25.19 6.83 1.07
N GLU A 10 24.32 6.72 0.07
CA GLU A 10 24.56 7.30 -1.26
C GLU A 10 24.62 8.83 -1.19
N VAL A 11 23.70 9.46 -0.46
CA VAL A 11 23.72 10.91 -0.22
C VAL A 11 24.95 11.32 0.57
N ALA A 12 25.41 10.51 1.54
CA ALA A 12 26.66 10.76 2.27
C ALA A 12 27.88 10.84 1.34
N THR A 13 27.89 9.94 0.36
CA THR A 13 29.00 9.78 -0.59
C THR A 13 29.00 10.90 -1.62
N LEU A 14 27.83 11.25 -2.15
CA LEU A 14 27.69 12.28 -3.18
C LEU A 14 27.73 13.71 -2.61
N PHE A 15 27.28 13.89 -1.37
CA PHE A 15 27.17 15.19 -0.69
C PHE A 15 27.76 15.11 0.72
N PRO A 16 29.08 14.97 0.86
CA PRO A 16 29.73 14.76 2.16
C PRO A 16 29.51 15.92 3.15
N ASP A 17 29.39 17.14 2.64
CA ASP A 17 29.20 18.35 3.45
C ASP A 17 27.74 18.65 3.79
N ALA A 18 26.78 17.92 3.21
CA ALA A 18 25.36 18.16 3.43
C ALA A 18 24.93 17.67 4.83
N ARG A 19 24.20 18.53 5.56
CA ARG A 19 23.58 18.17 6.83
C ARG A 19 22.31 17.37 6.55
N ARG A 20 22.40 16.07 6.78
CA ARG A 20 21.35 15.10 6.43
C ARG A 20 20.51 14.75 7.65
N ALA A 21 19.22 14.49 7.44
CA ALA A 21 18.32 13.96 8.45
C ALA A 21 17.56 12.74 7.90
N ILE A 22 17.66 11.62 8.60
CA ILE A 22 16.83 10.45 8.34
C ILE A 22 15.55 10.58 9.16
N VAL A 23 14.40 10.49 8.51
CA VAL A 23 13.09 10.66 9.12
C VAL A 23 12.23 9.44 8.82
N THR A 24 11.87 8.70 9.86
CA THR A 24 10.93 7.59 9.80
C THR A 24 9.80 7.79 10.82
N SER A 25 8.77 6.96 10.73
CA SER A 25 7.67 6.92 11.71
C SER A 25 8.18 6.72 13.14
N ASP A 26 9.31 6.03 13.30
CA ASP A 26 9.91 5.71 14.59
C ASP A 26 10.78 6.84 15.14
N THR A 27 11.21 7.81 14.30
CA THR A 27 12.03 8.96 14.75
C THR A 27 11.19 10.15 15.18
N LEU A 28 9.99 10.32 14.63
CA LEU A 28 9.07 11.44 14.90
C LEU A 28 7.79 10.97 15.60
N TRP A 29 7.94 10.22 16.68
CA TRP A 29 6.84 9.60 17.42
C TRP A 29 6.18 10.54 18.45
N SER A 30 6.80 11.68 18.79
CA SER A 30 6.25 12.64 19.76
C SER A 30 6.11 14.04 19.17
N PRO A 31 5.13 14.84 19.63
CA PRO A 31 4.98 16.24 19.21
C PRO A 31 6.24 17.09 19.45
N ALA A 32 6.95 16.82 20.55
CA ALA A 32 8.19 17.52 20.87
C ALA A 32 9.30 17.24 19.84
N LYS A 33 9.48 15.97 19.44
CA LYS A 33 10.45 15.58 18.41
C LYS A 33 10.09 16.15 17.03
N ALA A 34 8.79 16.20 16.72
CA ALA A 34 8.31 16.85 15.50
C ALA A 34 8.62 18.36 15.49
N ALA A 35 8.35 19.06 16.61
CA ALA A 35 8.65 20.48 16.73
C ALA A 35 10.15 20.77 16.65
N GLU A 36 10.99 19.96 17.29
CA GLU A 36 12.46 20.04 17.20
C GLU A 36 12.93 19.91 15.75
N PHE A 37 12.46 18.90 15.03
CA PHE A 37 12.78 18.69 13.61
C PHE A 37 12.35 19.88 12.74
N VAL A 38 11.15 20.41 12.96
CA VAL A 38 10.64 21.57 12.23
C VAL A 38 11.51 22.81 12.47
N GLY A 39 11.87 23.08 13.72
CA GLY A 39 12.75 24.20 14.06
C GLY A 39 14.11 24.10 13.36
N ARG A 40 14.70 22.91 13.31
CA ARG A 40 15.97 22.67 12.60
C ARG A 40 15.85 22.87 11.09
N MET A 41 14.73 22.45 10.48
CA MET A 41 14.45 22.69 9.06
C MET A 41 14.31 24.19 8.76
N GLU A 42 13.59 24.93 9.60
CA GLU A 42 13.38 26.37 9.44
C GLU A 42 14.66 27.19 9.67
N ALA A 43 15.48 26.79 10.65
CA ALA A 43 16.80 27.35 10.89
C ALA A 43 17.82 27.02 9.79
N GLY A 44 17.45 26.16 8.82
CA GLY A 44 18.33 25.73 7.76
C GLY A 44 19.50 24.92 8.30
N GLU A 45 19.29 24.09 9.32
CA GLU A 45 20.26 23.14 9.87
C GLU A 45 20.24 21.77 9.19
N ILE A 46 19.31 21.58 8.26
CA ILE A 46 19.12 20.36 7.49
C ILE A 46 19.03 20.74 6.01
N ASP A 47 19.92 20.16 5.21
CA ASP A 47 19.99 20.37 3.77
C ASP A 47 19.24 19.27 3.00
N VAL A 48 19.29 18.03 3.50
CA VAL A 48 18.67 16.85 2.86
C VAL A 48 17.90 16.03 3.88
N VAL A 49 16.62 15.78 3.59
CA VAL A 49 15.75 14.90 4.38
C VAL A 49 15.48 13.62 3.60
N ILE A 50 15.63 12.48 4.27
CA ILE A 50 15.46 11.15 3.66
C ILE A 50 14.45 10.37 4.50
N GLY A 51 13.35 9.90 3.91
CA GLY A 51 12.30 9.21 4.64
C GLY A 51 11.30 8.45 3.77
N THR A 52 10.60 7.47 4.35
CA THR A 52 9.61 6.62 3.66
C THR A 52 8.23 7.25 3.56
N GLN A 53 7.88 8.12 4.50
CA GLN A 53 6.65 8.91 4.50
C GLN A 53 6.98 10.24 5.17
N LEU A 54 6.90 11.33 4.41
CA LEU A 54 7.12 12.66 4.97
C LEU A 54 6.05 12.91 6.04
N VAL A 55 6.43 12.78 7.31
CA VAL A 55 5.65 13.10 8.51
C VAL A 55 5.45 14.62 8.55
N THR A 56 4.56 15.13 7.71
CA THR A 56 4.41 16.58 7.51
C THR A 56 2.97 17.01 7.24
N LYS A 57 1.97 16.25 7.72
CA LYS A 57 0.61 16.82 7.81
C LYS A 57 0.69 18.06 8.72
N GLY A 58 0.51 19.24 8.14
CA GLY A 58 0.43 20.52 8.85
C GLY A 58 1.68 21.42 8.82
N TYR A 59 2.85 20.94 8.39
CA TYR A 59 4.08 21.75 8.39
C TYR A 59 4.43 22.30 7.01
N HIS A 60 4.90 23.55 6.96
CA HIS A 60 5.35 24.25 5.76
C HIS A 60 6.85 24.52 5.88
N PHE A 61 7.61 24.19 4.84
CA PHE A 61 9.06 24.40 4.81
C PHE A 61 9.40 25.35 3.65
N PRO A 62 9.58 26.66 3.91
CA PRO A 62 9.77 27.65 2.84
C PRO A 62 10.98 27.39 1.95
N ASN A 63 12.00 26.72 2.49
CA ASN A 63 13.24 26.39 1.78
C ASN A 63 13.21 25.01 1.10
N LEU A 64 12.13 24.23 1.28
CA LEU A 64 11.94 22.97 0.57
C LEU A 64 11.55 23.26 -0.89
N THR A 65 12.57 23.33 -1.74
CA THR A 65 12.44 23.69 -3.16
C THR A 65 12.70 22.50 -4.08
N LEU A 66 13.19 21.39 -3.56
CA LEU A 66 13.47 20.17 -4.31
C LEU A 66 12.90 18.96 -3.58
N VAL A 67 12.21 18.12 -4.32
CA VAL A 67 11.67 16.85 -3.85
C VAL A 67 12.03 15.76 -4.86
N GLY A 68 12.60 14.67 -4.37
CA GLY A 68 12.83 13.46 -5.16
C GLY A 68 11.99 12.32 -4.61
N VAL A 69 11.19 11.68 -5.47
CA VAL A 69 10.50 10.43 -5.15
C VAL A 69 11.21 9.29 -5.84
N ILE A 70 11.75 8.38 -5.02
CA ILE A 70 12.56 7.23 -5.44
C ILE A 70 11.64 6.01 -5.53
N ASP A 71 11.81 5.21 -6.60
CA ASP A 71 11.06 3.97 -6.85
C ASP A 71 9.52 4.14 -6.73
N ALA A 72 8.97 5.12 -7.45
CA ALA A 72 7.54 5.49 -7.41
C ALA A 72 6.57 4.36 -7.81
N ASP A 73 7.07 3.36 -8.53
CA ASP A 73 6.35 2.20 -9.04
C ASP A 73 6.50 0.93 -8.18
N LEU A 74 7.35 0.96 -7.13
CA LEU A 74 7.56 -0.22 -6.27
C LEU A 74 6.25 -0.74 -5.65
N GLY A 75 5.31 0.15 -5.37
CA GLY A 75 3.99 -0.20 -4.85
C GLY A 75 3.03 -0.78 -5.90
N LEU A 76 3.21 -0.45 -7.19
CA LEU A 76 2.28 -0.77 -8.28
C LEU A 76 2.29 -2.26 -8.65
N HIS A 77 3.38 -2.96 -8.37
CA HIS A 77 3.55 -4.37 -8.72
C HIS A 77 3.06 -5.36 -7.65
N GLY A 78 2.53 -4.86 -6.53
CA GLY A 78 1.82 -5.68 -5.55
C GLY A 78 0.39 -5.91 -6.01
N GLY A 79 -0.16 -7.11 -5.82
CA GLY A 79 -1.58 -7.42 -6.10
C GLY A 79 -2.60 -6.68 -5.22
N ASP A 80 -2.26 -5.48 -4.76
CA ASP A 80 -3.09 -4.54 -4.03
C ASP A 80 -3.73 -3.56 -5.02
N LEU A 81 -5.05 -3.68 -5.16
CA LEU A 81 -5.86 -2.87 -6.06
C LEU A 81 -5.82 -1.37 -5.75
N ARG A 82 -5.39 -0.98 -4.54
CA ARG A 82 -5.28 0.43 -4.14
C ARG A 82 -3.86 0.96 -4.22
N ALA A 83 -2.90 0.17 -4.71
CA ALA A 83 -1.52 0.58 -4.85
C ALA A 83 -1.37 1.87 -5.67
N ALA A 84 -1.99 1.93 -6.85
CA ALA A 84 -1.94 3.09 -7.73
C ALA A 84 -2.49 4.36 -7.06
N GLU A 85 -3.65 4.25 -6.42
CA GLU A 85 -4.27 5.36 -5.67
C GLU A 85 -3.37 5.86 -4.54
N ARG A 86 -2.79 4.96 -3.74
CA ARG A 86 -1.89 5.35 -2.64
C ARG A 86 -0.61 5.99 -3.16
N SER A 87 0.01 5.41 -4.19
CA SER A 87 1.21 5.99 -4.82
C SER A 87 0.90 7.39 -5.35
N PHE A 88 -0.23 7.56 -6.04
CA PHE A 88 -0.67 8.87 -6.52
C PHE A 88 -0.81 9.88 -5.37
N GLN A 89 -1.55 9.53 -4.31
CA GLN A 89 -1.77 10.42 -3.17
C GLN A 89 -0.46 10.80 -2.47
N GLN A 90 0.46 9.84 -2.29
CA GLN A 90 1.75 10.07 -1.65
C GLN A 90 2.62 10.99 -2.50
N ILE A 91 2.75 10.72 -3.80
CA ILE A 91 3.57 11.51 -4.71
C ILE A 91 2.98 12.90 -4.86
N ALA A 92 1.66 13.04 -5.08
CA ALA A 92 0.99 14.32 -5.19
C ALA A 92 1.12 15.16 -3.91
N GLN A 93 0.99 14.54 -2.73
CA GLN A 93 1.19 15.23 -1.45
C GLN A 93 2.62 15.74 -1.32
N VAL A 94 3.61 14.93 -1.66
CA VAL A 94 5.03 15.26 -1.53
C VAL A 94 5.45 16.29 -2.59
N ALA A 95 4.96 16.16 -3.82
CA ALA A 95 5.13 17.13 -4.89
C ALA A 95 4.57 18.50 -4.51
N GLY A 96 3.36 18.52 -3.94
CA GLY A 96 2.71 19.75 -3.49
C GLY A 96 3.39 20.42 -2.28
N ARG A 97 4.45 19.85 -1.69
CA ARG A 97 5.25 20.51 -0.63
C ARG A 97 6.38 21.35 -1.20
N ALA A 98 6.93 20.97 -2.34
CA ALA A 98 7.96 21.77 -3.00
C ALA A 98 7.33 23.09 -3.49
N GLY A 99 7.96 24.22 -3.16
CA GLY A 99 7.58 25.51 -3.74
C GLY A 99 6.26 26.09 -3.23
N ARG A 100 5.82 25.76 -2.01
CA ARG A 100 4.69 26.45 -1.35
C ARG A 100 5.01 27.89 -0.89
N GLY A 101 6.19 28.41 -1.20
CA GLY A 101 6.62 29.76 -0.86
C GLY A 101 6.81 30.61 -2.10
N VAL A 102 7.65 31.63 -2.01
CA VAL A 102 8.01 32.49 -3.16
C VAL A 102 8.94 31.76 -4.14
N LYS A 103 9.70 30.77 -3.65
CA LYS A 103 10.69 30.03 -4.45
C LYS A 103 10.01 28.94 -5.27
N PRO A 104 10.32 28.79 -6.57
CA PRO A 104 9.78 27.71 -7.37
C PRO A 104 10.28 26.35 -6.85
N GLY A 105 9.36 25.39 -6.79
CA GLY A 105 9.65 24.00 -6.43
C GLY A 105 9.95 23.16 -7.67
N ARG A 106 10.81 22.14 -7.52
CA ARG A 106 11.02 21.08 -8.50
C ARG A 106 10.76 19.73 -7.86
N VAL A 107 10.13 18.85 -8.62
CA VAL A 107 9.81 17.49 -8.21
C VAL A 107 10.38 16.55 -9.25
N PHE A 108 11.16 15.57 -8.80
CA PHE A 108 11.65 14.47 -9.63
C PHE A 108 11.01 13.17 -9.18
N VAL A 109 10.56 12.37 -10.14
CA VAL A 109 9.96 11.07 -9.90
C VAL A 109 10.79 10.03 -10.65
N GLN A 110 11.35 9.08 -9.91
CA GLN A 110 12.04 7.93 -10.47
C GLN A 110 11.06 6.76 -10.58
N THR A 111 10.96 6.18 -11.77
CA THR A 111 10.13 5.01 -12.05
C THR A 111 10.72 4.25 -13.24
N HIS A 112 10.53 2.94 -13.26
CA HIS A 112 10.77 2.03 -14.37
C HIS A 112 9.59 1.99 -15.36
N GLU A 113 8.41 2.48 -14.95
CA GLU A 113 7.19 2.55 -15.77
C GLU A 113 6.72 4.00 -16.07
N PRO A 114 7.52 4.80 -16.80
CA PRO A 114 7.18 6.21 -17.07
C PRO A 114 5.89 6.39 -17.90
N ASN A 115 5.43 5.32 -18.55
CA ASN A 115 4.22 5.30 -19.36
C ASN A 115 2.97 4.83 -18.60
N ALA A 116 3.11 4.38 -17.35
CA ALA A 116 1.96 4.00 -16.54
C ALA A 116 1.00 5.20 -16.39
N PRO A 117 -0.33 5.01 -16.55
CA PRO A 117 -1.30 6.10 -16.46
C PRO A 117 -1.16 6.94 -15.19
N VAL A 118 -0.90 6.30 -14.05
CA VAL A 118 -0.68 6.96 -12.76
C VAL A 118 0.52 7.91 -12.78
N ILE A 119 1.64 7.50 -13.39
CA ILE A 119 2.84 8.34 -13.48
C ILE A 119 2.60 9.53 -14.42
N ARG A 120 1.97 9.31 -15.58
CA ARG A 120 1.67 10.39 -16.52
C ARG A 120 0.75 11.44 -15.93
N ALA A 121 -0.27 11.01 -15.19
CA ALA A 121 -1.18 11.92 -14.49
C ALA A 121 -0.46 12.72 -13.39
N LEU A 122 0.46 12.08 -12.65
CA LEU A 122 1.28 12.77 -11.64
C LEU A 122 2.18 13.86 -12.25
N VAL A 123 2.85 13.56 -13.36
CA VAL A 123 3.76 14.50 -14.03
C VAL A 123 3.01 15.67 -14.66
N SER A 124 1.83 15.41 -15.23
CA SER A 124 0.98 16.46 -15.84
C SER A 124 0.20 17.28 -14.82
N GLY A 125 0.06 16.80 -13.57
CA GLY A 125 -0.79 17.42 -12.55
C GLY A 125 -2.29 17.21 -12.80
N ASP A 126 -2.66 16.34 -13.74
CA ASP A 126 -4.04 16.05 -14.10
C ASP A 126 -4.60 14.94 -13.22
N SER A 127 -5.04 15.32 -12.01
CA SER A 127 -5.67 14.39 -11.08
C SER A 127 -6.98 13.81 -11.61
N GLU A 128 -7.74 14.57 -12.40
CA GLU A 128 -9.01 14.11 -12.96
C GLU A 128 -8.79 12.98 -13.96
N ALA A 129 -7.78 13.09 -14.83
CA ALA A 129 -7.41 12.01 -15.73
C ALA A 129 -6.96 10.75 -14.98
N PHE A 130 -6.25 10.89 -13.86
CA PHE A 130 -5.91 9.74 -12.99
C PHE A 130 -7.18 9.06 -12.47
N TYR A 131 -8.08 9.83 -11.85
CA TYR A 131 -9.29 9.27 -11.26
C TYR A 131 -10.18 8.61 -12.32
N ALA A 132 -10.30 9.20 -13.50
CA ALA A 132 -11.06 8.62 -14.61
C ALA A 132 -10.48 7.27 -15.05
N ALA A 133 -9.16 7.20 -15.28
CA ALA A 133 -8.48 5.98 -15.71
C ALA A 133 -8.54 4.86 -14.64
N GLU A 134 -8.28 5.21 -13.38
CA GLU A 134 -8.36 4.26 -12.25
C GLU A 134 -9.79 3.75 -12.06
N THR A 135 -10.79 4.62 -12.20
CA THR A 135 -12.20 4.25 -12.09
C THR A 135 -12.61 3.28 -13.20
N GLU A 136 -12.19 3.53 -14.45
CA GLU A 136 -12.47 2.63 -15.56
C GLU A 136 -11.78 1.27 -15.38
N ALA A 137 -10.50 1.27 -15.01
CA ALA A 137 -9.75 0.03 -14.75
C ALA A 137 -10.42 -0.82 -13.66
N ARG A 138 -10.90 -0.19 -12.56
CA ARG A 138 -11.65 -0.90 -11.51
C ARG A 138 -12.99 -1.41 -11.99
N ARG A 139 -13.68 -0.68 -12.88
CA ARG A 139 -14.95 -1.10 -13.48
C ARG A 139 -14.77 -2.32 -14.36
N GLU A 140 -13.80 -2.29 -15.26
CA GLU A 140 -13.45 -3.41 -16.14
C GLU A 140 -13.02 -4.65 -15.34
N ALA A 141 -12.22 -4.45 -14.28
CA ALA A 141 -11.78 -5.54 -13.41
C ALA A 141 -12.89 -6.07 -12.48
N GLY A 142 -14.04 -5.41 -12.38
CA GLY A 142 -15.05 -5.74 -11.36
C GLY A 142 -14.55 -5.54 -9.93
N ALA A 143 -13.54 -4.70 -9.73
CA ALA A 143 -12.96 -4.40 -8.43
C ALA A 143 -13.84 -3.38 -7.66
N PRO A 144 -13.73 -3.28 -6.33
CA PRO A 144 -14.42 -2.25 -5.55
C PRO A 144 -14.11 -0.85 -6.09
N PRO A 145 -15.12 0.04 -6.28
CA PRO A 145 -16.51 -0.09 -5.81
C PRO A 145 -17.48 -0.73 -6.82
N PHE A 146 -17.02 -1.25 -7.95
CA PHE A 146 -17.87 -1.83 -9.01
C PHE A 146 -18.15 -3.33 -8.84
N GLY A 147 -17.38 -4.00 -8.00
CA GLY A 147 -17.68 -5.32 -7.45
C GLY A 147 -17.32 -5.44 -5.98
N ARG A 148 -17.25 -6.68 -5.51
CA ARG A 148 -16.97 -7.08 -4.14
C ARG A 148 -15.76 -7.98 -4.15
N LEU A 149 -14.94 -7.84 -3.13
CA LEU A 149 -13.86 -8.78 -2.87
C LEU A 149 -13.94 -9.25 -1.43
N ALA A 150 -13.64 -10.52 -1.19
CA ALA A 150 -13.46 -11.01 0.16
C ALA A 150 -12.24 -11.93 0.24
N ALA A 151 -11.49 -11.83 1.33
CA ALA A 151 -10.39 -12.73 1.62
C ALA A 151 -10.83 -13.72 2.70
N ILE A 152 -10.71 -15.02 2.41
CA ILE A 152 -10.85 -16.07 3.42
C ILE A 152 -9.45 -16.46 3.85
N ILE A 153 -9.09 -16.14 5.10
CA ILE A 153 -7.76 -16.36 5.66
C ILE A 153 -7.82 -17.60 6.55
N VAL A 154 -7.01 -18.60 6.22
CA VAL A 154 -6.89 -19.86 6.96
C VAL A 154 -5.54 -19.88 7.64
N SER A 155 -5.50 -20.17 8.95
CA SER A 155 -4.24 -20.21 9.69
C SER A 155 -4.17 -21.30 10.76
N SER A 156 -3.01 -21.96 10.86
CA SER A 156 -2.67 -22.93 11.91
C SER A 156 -1.21 -22.77 12.34
N GLU A 157 -0.86 -23.24 13.53
CA GLU A 157 0.54 -23.42 13.95
C GLU A 157 1.20 -24.57 13.18
N ASP A 158 0.40 -25.50 12.67
CA ASP A 158 0.86 -26.58 11.78
C ASP A 158 0.52 -26.27 10.31
N LEU A 159 1.55 -26.21 9.45
CA LEU A 159 1.39 -25.88 8.04
C LEU A 159 0.51 -26.92 7.29
N PRO A 160 0.77 -28.23 7.40
CA PRO A 160 -0.11 -29.28 6.86
C PRO A 160 -1.59 -29.12 7.24
N GLU A 161 -1.92 -28.83 8.50
CA GLU A 161 -3.30 -28.57 8.92
C GLU A 161 -3.91 -27.36 8.18
N ALA A 162 -3.18 -26.24 8.12
CA ALA A 162 -3.66 -25.04 7.43
C ALA A 162 -3.90 -25.30 5.94
N GLN A 163 -2.98 -26.01 5.28
CA GLN A 163 -3.09 -26.37 3.86
C GLN A 163 -4.28 -27.28 3.61
N THR A 164 -4.46 -28.31 4.44
CA THR A 164 -5.57 -29.27 4.31
C THR A 164 -6.91 -28.55 4.46
N ALA A 165 -7.05 -27.69 5.48
CA ALA A 165 -8.27 -26.92 5.68
C ALA A 165 -8.54 -25.93 4.54
N ALA A 166 -7.51 -25.22 4.07
CA ALA A 166 -7.65 -24.28 2.96
C ALA A 166 -8.06 -24.97 1.65
N GLN A 167 -7.51 -26.16 1.37
CA GLN A 167 -7.91 -26.97 0.22
C GLN A 167 -9.33 -27.51 0.36
N ALA A 168 -9.73 -27.95 1.56
CA ALA A 168 -11.09 -28.40 1.82
C ALA A 168 -12.12 -27.28 1.60
N ILE A 169 -11.81 -26.07 2.10
CA ILE A 169 -12.61 -24.87 1.83
C ILE A 169 -12.71 -24.65 0.32
N ALA A 170 -11.58 -24.55 -0.38
CA ALA A 170 -11.55 -24.28 -1.82
C ALA A 170 -12.36 -25.30 -2.64
N ARG A 171 -12.28 -26.59 -2.31
CA ARG A 171 -13.04 -27.66 -2.99
C ARG A 171 -14.54 -27.53 -2.78
N ALA A 172 -14.96 -27.00 -1.64
CA ALA A 172 -16.37 -26.78 -1.32
C ALA A 172 -16.89 -25.42 -1.81
N ALA A 173 -16.08 -24.64 -2.55
CA ALA A 173 -16.48 -23.33 -3.05
C ALA A 173 -17.77 -23.43 -3.88
N PRO A 174 -18.81 -22.63 -3.57
CA PRO A 174 -20.07 -22.71 -4.28
C PRO A 174 -19.92 -22.11 -5.67
N GLN A 175 -20.60 -22.73 -6.65
CA GLN A 175 -20.70 -22.20 -8.00
C GLN A 175 -21.88 -21.24 -8.05
N VAL A 176 -21.60 -19.94 -7.98
CA VAL A 176 -22.62 -18.87 -8.01
C VAL A 176 -22.32 -17.95 -9.18
N ASP A 177 -23.33 -17.66 -10.00
CA ASP A 177 -23.15 -16.79 -11.16
C ASP A 177 -22.66 -15.40 -10.75
N GLY A 178 -21.57 -14.94 -11.36
CA GLY A 178 -20.90 -13.69 -11.03
C GLY A 178 -20.10 -13.70 -9.74
N MET A 179 -19.74 -14.88 -9.23
CA MET A 179 -18.74 -15.06 -8.18
C MET A 179 -17.65 -16.02 -8.67
N ALA A 180 -16.40 -15.65 -8.42
CA ALA A 180 -15.23 -16.49 -8.65
C ALA A 180 -14.45 -16.65 -7.34
N VAL A 181 -13.86 -17.82 -7.13
CA VAL A 181 -12.99 -18.12 -6.00
C VAL A 181 -11.62 -18.53 -6.52
N TYR A 182 -10.58 -17.84 -6.04
CA TYR A 182 -9.19 -18.08 -6.42
C TYR A 182 -8.37 -18.57 -5.22
N GLY A 183 -7.35 -19.39 -5.51
CA GLY A 183 -6.50 -20.01 -4.50
C GLY A 183 -6.91 -21.46 -4.18
N PRO A 184 -6.47 -22.02 -3.05
CA PRO A 184 -5.76 -21.33 -1.97
C PRO A 184 -4.30 -21.01 -2.35
N ALA A 185 -3.76 -19.93 -1.80
CA ALA A 185 -2.36 -19.54 -1.97
C ALA A 185 -1.77 -19.08 -0.61
N PRO A 186 -0.44 -19.07 -0.43
CA PRO A 186 0.18 -18.42 0.72
C PRO A 186 -0.32 -16.97 0.86
N ALA A 187 -0.61 -16.55 2.09
CA ALA A 187 -0.90 -15.15 2.35
C ALA A 187 0.38 -14.30 2.16
N PRO A 188 0.27 -13.01 1.78
CA PRO A 188 1.41 -12.11 1.61
C PRO A 188 2.37 -12.11 2.82
N LEU A 189 1.82 -12.19 4.03
CA LEU A 189 2.54 -12.55 5.24
C LEU A 189 2.24 -14.01 5.60
N ALA A 190 3.03 -14.92 5.02
CA ALA A 190 2.83 -16.37 5.09
C ALA A 190 2.98 -16.94 6.50
N MET A 191 3.68 -16.24 7.41
CA MET A 191 3.77 -16.58 8.83
C MET A 191 3.59 -15.32 9.69
N LEU A 192 2.70 -15.40 10.68
CA LEU A 192 2.46 -14.30 11.62
C LEU A 192 2.22 -14.87 13.02
N ARG A 193 3.03 -14.43 13.99
CA ARG A 193 2.94 -14.86 15.40
C ARG A 193 2.94 -16.41 15.53
N GLY A 194 3.85 -17.06 14.81
CA GLY A 194 4.00 -18.53 14.83
C GLY A 194 2.95 -19.32 14.05
N ARG A 195 2.04 -18.66 13.31
CA ARG A 195 0.98 -19.32 12.55
C ARG A 195 1.22 -19.19 11.05
N HIS A 196 1.16 -20.30 10.34
CA HIS A 196 1.16 -20.36 8.88
C HIS A 196 -0.19 -19.87 8.35
N ARG A 197 -0.16 -19.08 7.27
CA ARG A 197 -1.34 -18.41 6.71
C ARG A 197 -1.50 -18.71 5.23
N LEU A 198 -2.66 -19.24 4.87
CA LEU A 198 -3.14 -19.34 3.50
C LEU A 198 -4.35 -18.44 3.30
N ARG A 199 -4.63 -18.11 2.05
CA ARG A 199 -5.79 -17.31 1.68
C ARG A 199 -6.50 -17.87 0.46
N LEU A 200 -7.80 -17.61 0.40
CA LEU A 200 -8.60 -17.66 -0.82
C LEU A 200 -9.12 -16.25 -1.09
N LEU A 201 -9.19 -15.88 -2.37
CA LEU A 201 -9.80 -14.63 -2.80
C LEU A 201 -11.15 -14.94 -3.43
N VAL A 202 -12.20 -14.31 -2.91
CA VAL A 202 -13.54 -14.31 -3.50
C VAL A 202 -13.72 -13.00 -4.25
N HIS A 203 -14.08 -13.10 -5.53
CA HIS A 203 -14.39 -11.96 -6.39
C HIS A 203 -15.84 -12.07 -6.84
N ALA A 204 -16.67 -11.06 -6.55
CA ALA A 204 -18.09 -11.10 -6.80
C ALA A 204 -18.61 -9.82 -7.46
N ARG A 205 -19.68 -9.95 -8.26
CA ARG A 205 -20.45 -8.79 -8.73
C ARG A 205 -21.02 -8.02 -7.54
N ARG A 206 -21.13 -6.69 -7.67
CA ARG A 206 -21.58 -5.79 -6.59
C ARG A 206 -22.95 -6.14 -6.00
N ALA A 207 -23.87 -6.62 -6.83
CA ALA A 207 -25.23 -6.96 -6.43
C ALA A 207 -25.35 -8.28 -5.65
N LEU A 208 -24.30 -9.09 -5.61
CA LEU A 208 -24.30 -10.39 -4.93
C LEU A 208 -24.07 -10.19 -3.43
N ASP A 209 -24.89 -10.84 -2.60
CA ASP A 209 -24.68 -10.88 -1.15
C ASP A 209 -23.55 -11.86 -0.80
N VAL A 210 -22.31 -11.39 -0.98
CA VAL A 210 -21.11 -12.19 -0.79
C VAL A 210 -20.97 -12.67 0.67
N GLN A 211 -21.53 -11.91 1.62
CA GLN A 211 -21.42 -12.24 3.04
C GLN A 211 -22.24 -13.46 3.37
N ASP A 212 -23.50 -13.49 2.93
CA ASP A 212 -24.39 -14.62 3.17
C ASP A 212 -23.93 -15.87 2.44
N VAL A 213 -23.47 -15.74 1.19
CA VAL A 213 -22.89 -16.86 0.43
C VAL A 213 -21.68 -17.45 1.14
N ILE A 214 -20.74 -16.63 1.62
CA ILE A 214 -19.56 -17.11 2.35
C ILE A 214 -19.96 -17.73 3.69
N ARG A 215 -20.91 -17.13 4.41
CA ARG A 215 -21.40 -17.65 5.70
C ARG A 215 -21.98 -19.06 5.53
N ASP A 216 -22.86 -19.25 4.55
CA ASP A 216 -23.49 -20.54 4.26
C ASP A 216 -22.47 -21.58 3.79
N TRP A 217 -21.51 -21.17 2.96
CA TRP A 217 -20.43 -22.03 2.48
C TRP A 217 -19.56 -22.52 3.65
N LEU A 218 -19.05 -21.61 4.47
CA LEU A 218 -18.17 -21.97 5.59
C LEU A 218 -18.91 -22.67 6.72
N GLY A 219 -20.20 -22.36 6.94
CA GLY A 219 -21.03 -22.97 7.98
C GLY A 219 -21.31 -24.47 7.75
N ARG A 220 -21.12 -24.97 6.54
CA ARG A 220 -21.26 -26.41 6.19
C ARG A 220 -19.96 -27.20 6.36
N LEU A 221 -18.86 -26.53 6.70
CA LEU A 221 -17.55 -27.14 6.82
C LEU A 221 -17.12 -27.25 8.28
N ALA A 222 -16.28 -28.23 8.54
CA ALA A 222 -15.60 -28.40 9.82
C ALA A 222 -14.09 -28.46 9.57
N TRP A 223 -13.32 -27.93 10.51
CA TRP A 223 -11.86 -27.98 10.50
C TRP A 223 -11.34 -28.27 11.91
N PRO A 224 -10.09 -28.75 12.04
CA PRO A 224 -9.48 -29.02 13.35
C PRO A 224 -9.45 -27.78 14.25
N ARG A 225 -9.45 -27.99 15.58
CA ARG A 225 -9.36 -26.89 16.57
C ARG A 225 -8.10 -26.03 16.40
N GLY A 226 -7.03 -26.60 15.86
CA GLY A 226 -5.80 -25.89 15.53
C GLY A 226 -5.96 -24.86 14.41
N VAL A 227 -6.98 -24.99 13.57
CA VAL A 227 -7.23 -24.11 12.42
C VAL A 227 -8.16 -22.96 12.80
N ARG A 228 -7.79 -21.75 12.38
CA ARG A 228 -8.62 -20.55 12.45
C ARG A 228 -8.93 -20.07 11.04
N VAL A 229 -10.21 -19.81 10.79
CA VAL A 229 -10.70 -19.23 9.53
C VAL A 229 -11.29 -17.85 9.84
N ALA A 230 -10.83 -16.83 9.12
CA ALA A 230 -11.34 -15.47 9.20
C ALA A 230 -11.77 -15.01 7.81
N VAL A 231 -12.79 -14.16 7.74
CA VAL A 231 -13.27 -13.57 6.50
C VAL A 231 -13.13 -12.06 6.61
N ASP A 232 -12.51 -11.46 5.61
CA ASP A 232 -12.37 -10.00 5.47
C ASP A 232 -13.06 -9.58 4.18
N VAL A 233 -14.11 -8.78 4.28
CA VAL A 233 -14.95 -8.37 3.14
C VAL A 233 -14.63 -6.92 2.78
N ASP A 234 -14.43 -6.70 1.50
CA ASP A 234 -13.90 -5.48 0.91
C ASP A 234 -12.63 -4.98 1.65
N PRO A 235 -11.60 -5.85 1.80
CA PRO A 235 -10.43 -5.53 2.59
C PRO A 235 -9.73 -4.29 2.01
N TYR A 236 -9.28 -3.41 2.91
CA TYR A 236 -8.57 -2.19 2.51
C TYR A 236 -7.22 -2.49 1.83
N SER A 237 -6.63 -3.63 2.15
CA SER A 237 -5.36 -4.14 1.61
C SER A 237 -5.48 -5.63 1.38
N PHE A 238 -4.99 -6.10 0.22
CA PHE A 238 -4.78 -7.54 -0.03
C PHE A 238 -3.36 -7.99 0.29
N VAL A 239 -2.49 -7.09 0.79
CA VAL A 239 -1.18 -7.41 1.37
C VAL A 239 -1.26 -7.52 2.89
#